data_AF-A0A5K1BH84-F1
#
_entry.id   AF-A0A5K1BH84-F1
#
_cell.length_a   1.000
_cell.length_b   1.000
_cell.length_c   1.000
_cell.angle_alpha   90.00
_cell.angle_beta   90.00
_cell.angle_gamma   90.00
#
_symmetry.space_group_name_H-M   'P 1'
#
loop_
_entity.id
_entity.type
_entity.pdbx_description
1 polymer ?
#
loop_
_entity_poly.entity_id
_entity_poly.type
_entity_poly.pdbx_seq_one_letter_code
_entity_poly.pdbx_strand_id
1 'polypeptide(L)'
;VVVKDFITKATIAQFRAHTSPISALCFDPSGTLLVTASVNGNNINVFRIMPLHVTDDPNSVCYDWSASHVHLYKLHRGMTSA
;
A
#
# COMPACT_ATOMS: atom_id res chain seq x y z
N VAL A 1 -3.01 -3.29 5.62
CA VAL A 1 -2.03 -3.75 4.62
C VAL A 1 -0.66 -3.54 5.22
N VAL A 2 0.21 -4.53 5.10
CA VAL A 2 1.60 -4.44 5.54
C VAL A 2 2.48 -4.88 4.37
N VAL A 3 3.43 -4.05 3.98
CA VAL A 3 4.46 -4.37 3.00
C VAL A 3 5.75 -4.62 3.75
N LYS A 4 6.40 -5.75 3.50
CA LYS A 4 7.64 -6.15 4.18
C LYS A 4 8.72 -6.48 3.16
N ASP A 5 9.95 -6.17 3.53
CA ASP A 5 11.11 -6.70 2.83
C ASP A 5 11.20 -8.21 3.08
N PHE A 6 11.40 -9.00 2.02
CA PHE A 6 11.35 -10.46 2.13
C PHE A 6 12.58 -11.04 2.85
N ILE A 7 13.75 -10.40 2.73
CA ILE A 7 15.01 -10.92 3.27
C ILE A 7 15.16 -10.51 4.75
N THR A 8 15.10 -9.20 5.02
CA THR A 8 15.29 -8.59 6.35
C THR A 8 14.06 -8.68 7.24
N LYS A 9 12.87 -8.97 6.67
CA LYS A 9 11.57 -8.96 7.35
C LYS A 9 11.15 -7.59 7.89
N ALA A 10 11.87 -6.52 7.55
CA ALA A 10 11.55 -5.16 7.96
C ALA A 10 10.18 -4.72 7.39
N THR A 11 9.39 -4.02 8.21
CA THR A 11 8.15 -3.38 7.75
C THR A 11 8.50 -2.13 6.95
N ILE A 12 8.19 -2.15 5.65
CA ILE A 12 8.40 -1.03 4.74
C ILE A 12 7.25 -0.03 4.87
N ALA A 13 6.00 -0.53 4.85
CA ALA A 13 4.80 0.29 4.97
C ALA A 13 3.71 -0.45 5.74
N GLN A 14 2.93 0.26 6.56
CA GLN A 14 1.77 -0.27 7.26
C GLN A 14 0.64 0.75 7.25
N PHE A 15 -0.51 0.36 6.68
CA PHE A 15 -1.66 1.25 6.56
C PHE A 15 -3.00 0.53 6.41
N ARG A 16 -4.07 1.25 6.71
CA ARG A 16 -5.44 0.77 6.52
C ARG A 16 -5.92 1.13 5.11
N ALA A 17 -6.06 0.11 4.25
CA ALA A 17 -6.57 0.32 2.88
C ALA A 17 -8.10 0.32 2.82
N HIS A 18 -8.79 -0.48 3.63
CA HIS A 18 -10.25 -0.63 3.61
C HIS A 18 -10.82 -0.74 5.03
N THR A 19 -12.12 -0.46 5.17
CA THR A 19 -12.86 -0.68 6.42
C THR A 19 -13.45 -2.09 6.52
N SER A 20 -13.67 -2.74 5.38
CA SER A 20 -14.08 -4.13 5.21
C SER A 20 -12.87 -5.03 4.87
N PRO A 21 -13.02 -6.37 4.95
CA PRO A 21 -11.98 -7.31 4.55
C PRO A 21 -11.50 -7.08 3.11
N ILE A 22 -10.18 -7.18 2.92
CA ILE A 22 -9.55 -7.10 1.60
C ILE A 22 -9.76 -8.44 0.88
N SER A 23 -10.26 -8.41 -0.35
CA SER A 23 -10.47 -9.60 -1.18
C SER A 23 -9.37 -9.79 -2.21
N ALA A 24 -8.75 -8.70 -2.66
CA ALA A 24 -7.68 -8.73 -3.65
C ALA A 24 -6.65 -7.62 -3.42
N LEU A 25 -5.42 -7.92 -3.78
CA LEU A 25 -4.28 -7.02 -3.73
C LEU A 25 -3.31 -7.39 -4.85
N CYS A 26 -2.77 -6.39 -5.54
CA CYS A 26 -1.86 -6.59 -6.65
C CYS A 26 -0.89 -5.42 -6.77
N PHE A 27 0.39 -5.72 -6.93
CA PHE A 27 1.38 -4.72 -7.30
C PHE A 27 1.37 -4.52 -8.82
N ASP A 28 1.64 -3.30 -9.26
CA ASP A 28 2.01 -3.08 -10.65
C ASP A 28 3.39 -3.72 -10.94
N PRO A 29 3.75 -3.96 -12.22
CA PRO A 29 5.02 -4.58 -12.58
C PRO A 29 6.27 -3.83 -12.07
N SER A 30 6.20 -2.51 -11.84
CA SER A 30 7.32 -1.76 -11.26
C SER A 30 7.51 -2.02 -9.76
N GLY A 31 6.52 -2.59 -9.08
CA GLY A 31 6.52 -2.82 -7.63
C GLY A 31 6.30 -1.56 -6.80
N THR A 32 5.97 -0.42 -7.42
CA THR A 32 5.83 0.87 -6.74
C THR A 32 4.38 1.25 -6.44
N LEU A 33 3.42 0.67 -7.16
CA LEU A 33 2.00 0.89 -6.97
C LEU A 33 1.34 -0.39 -6.45
N LEU A 34 0.51 -0.24 -5.41
CA LEU A 34 -0.30 -1.31 -4.84
C LEU A 34 -1.78 -0.98 -5.03
N VAL A 35 -2.48 -1.84 -5.76
CA VAL A 35 -3.94 -1.81 -5.91
C VAL A 35 -4.56 -2.73 -4.87
N THR A 36 -5.63 -2.28 -4.22
CA THR A 36 -6.38 -3.08 -3.23
C THR A 36 -7.88 -2.98 -3.47
N ALA A 37 -8.58 -4.10 -3.33
CA ALA A 37 -10.04 -4.16 -3.38
C ALA A 37 -10.58 -4.88 -2.14
N SER A 38 -11.79 -4.50 -1.72
CA SER A 38 -12.47 -5.15 -0.60
C SER A 38 -13.63 -6.03 -1.06
N VAL A 39 -14.08 -6.91 -0.16
CA VAL A 39 -15.22 -7.82 -0.38
C VAL A 39 -16.50 -7.11 -0.77
N ASN A 40 -16.67 -5.85 -0.36
CA ASN A 40 -17.85 -5.05 -0.70
C ASN A 40 -17.79 -4.48 -2.13
N GLY A 41 -16.68 -4.68 -2.86
CA GLY A 41 -16.57 -4.51 -4.32
C GLY A 41 -16.67 -3.09 -4.88
N ASN A 42 -17.06 -2.10 -4.07
CA ASN A 42 -17.40 -0.77 -4.59
C ASN A 42 -16.22 0.18 -4.68
N ASN A 43 -15.17 -0.03 -3.88
CA ASN A 43 -14.00 0.84 -3.84
C ASN A 43 -12.73 0.03 -4.16
N ILE A 44 -11.93 0.57 -5.06
CA ILE A 44 -10.58 0.12 -5.38
C ILE A 44 -9.63 1.26 -5.01
N ASN A 45 -8.64 0.99 -4.19
CA ASN A 45 -7.67 2.00 -3.75
C ASN A 45 -6.31 1.73 -4.38
N VAL A 46 -5.65 2.78 -4.86
CA VAL A 46 -4.31 2.76 -5.45
C VAL A 46 -3.36 3.51 -4.53
N PHE A 47 -2.34 2.81 -4.05
CA PHE A 47 -1.31 3.35 -3.18
C PHE A 47 0.03 3.37 -3.90
N ARG A 48 0.80 4.43 -3.74
CA ARG A 48 2.24 4.40 -4.03
C ARG A 48 2.97 3.95 -2.80
N ILE A 49 3.80 2.93 -2.92
CA ILE A 49 4.70 2.47 -1.86
C ILE A 49 6.03 3.18 -2.06
N MET A 50 6.51 3.84 -1.01
CA MET A 50 7.78 4.54 -1.00
C MET A 50 8.74 3.73 -0.12
N PRO A 51 9.62 2.89 -0.71
CA PRO A 51 10.68 2.27 0.07
C PRO A 51 11.54 3.37 0.69
N LEU A 52 11.82 3.23 1.98
CA LEU A 52 12.53 4.24 2.77
C LEU A 52 13.76 4.78 2.06
N HIS A 53 13.95 6.10 2.15
CA HIS A 53 15.23 6.71 1.89
C HIS A 53 16.18 6.23 2.98
N VAL A 54 17.10 5.32 2.64
CA VAL A 54 18.27 5.09 3.48
C VAL A 54 19.08 6.37 3.40
N THR A 55 19.02 7.22 4.42
CA THR A 55 20.08 8.21 4.60
C THR A 55 21.36 7.43 4.78
N ASP A 56 22.44 7.80 4.07
CA ASP A 56 23.76 7.13 4.13
C ASP A 56 24.41 7.08 5.53
N ASP A 57 23.70 7.52 6.57
CA ASP A 57 24.07 7.39 7.96
C ASP A 57 23.63 6.02 8.52
N PRO A 58 24.57 5.08 8.76
CA PRO A 58 24.27 3.75 9.30
C PRO A 58 23.65 3.78 10.70
N ASN A 59 23.64 4.94 11.37
CA ASN A 59 23.11 5.10 12.71
C ASN A 59 21.72 5.78 12.77
N SER A 60 21.19 6.20 11.62
CA SER A 60 19.90 6.91 11.51
C SER A 60 18.90 6.11 10.66
N VAL A 61 18.49 4.95 11.17
CA VAL A 61 17.34 4.22 10.57
C VAL A 61 16.06 4.73 11.23
N CYS A 62 15.66 5.95 10.90
CA CYS A 62 14.33 6.44 11.29
C CYS A 62 13.31 5.84 10.32
N TYR A 63 12.61 4.80 10.76
CA TYR A 63 11.43 4.30 10.06
C TYR A 63 10.29 5.30 10.20
N ASP A 64 10.32 6.39 9.44
CA ASP A 64 9.18 7.30 9.38
C ASP A 64 8.07 6.68 8.54
N TRP A 65 7.21 5.89 9.20
CA TRP A 65 6.06 5.25 8.57
C TRP A 65 5.09 6.26 7.95
N SER A 66 5.12 7.53 8.37
CA SER A 66 4.22 8.57 7.85
C SER A 66 4.46 8.89 6.37
N ALA A 67 5.66 8.62 5.84
CA ALA A 67 6.03 8.82 4.45
C ALA A 67 6.18 7.52 3.63
N SER A 68 5.92 6.35 4.23
CA SER A 68 6.14 5.03 3.60
C SER A 68 5.18 4.69 2.46
N HIS A 69 4.07 5.41 2.35
CA HIS A 69 3.07 5.21 1.31
C HIS A 69 2.23 6.47 1.10
N VAL A 70 1.67 6.61 -0.09
CA VAL A 70 0.74 7.69 -0.44
C VAL A 70 -0.52 7.07 -1.05
N HIS A 71 -1.70 7.44 -0.56
CA HIS A 71 -2.97 7.06 -1.18
C HIS A 71 -3.22 7.97 -2.39
N LEU A 72 -3.02 7.46 -3.61
CA LEU A 72 -3.12 8.26 -4.83
C LEU A 72 -4.57 8.40 -5.28
N TYR A 73 -5.28 7.28 -5.39
CA TYR A 73 -6.62 7.25 -5.98
C TYR A 73 -7.53 6.29 -5.23
N LYS A 74 -8.79 6.69 -5.15
CA LYS A 74 -9.91 5.81 -4.79
C LYS A 74 -10.86 5.76 -5.97
N LEU A 75 -10.83 4.66 -6.70
CA LEU A 75 -11.74 4.38 -7.80
C LEU A 75 -13.01 3.76 -7.22
N HIS A 76 -14.16 4.29 -7.62
CA HIS A 76 -15.44 3.72 -7.24
C HIS A 76 -16.11 3.11 -8.47
N ARG A 77 -16.66 1.90 -8.32
CA ARG A 77 -17.60 1.38 -9.32
C ARG A 77 -18.96 2.03 -9.04
N GLY A 78 -19.58 2.64 -10.05
CA GLY A 78 -20.97 3.10 -9.94
C GLY A 78 -21.93 1.93 -9.75
N MET A 79 -23.13 2.18 -9.23
CA MET A 79 -24.19 1.17 -9.25
C MET A 79 -24.56 0.89 -10.71
N THR A 80 -24.11 -0.24 -11.23
CA THR A 80 -24.58 -0.77 -12.52
C THR A 80 -25.52 -1.91 -12.21
N SER A 81 -26.79 -1.80 -12.62
CA SER A 81 -27.68 -2.96 -12.70
C SER A 81 -27.04 -3.98 -13.66
N ALA A 82 -26.84 -5.19 -13.18
CA ALA A 82 -26.39 -6.32 -14.00
C ALA A 82 -27.48 -6.74 -14.98
#